data_AF-X1LX42-F1
#
_entry.id   AF-X1LX42-F1
#
_cell.length_a   1.000
_cell.length_b   1.000
_cell.length_c   1.000
_cell.angle_alpha   90.00
_cell.angle_beta   90.00
_cell.angle_gamma   90.00
#
_symmetry.space_group_name_H-M   'P 1'
#
loop_
_entity.id
_entity.type
_entity.pdbx_description
1 polymer ?
#
loop_
_entity_poly.entity_id
_entity_poly.type
_entity_poly.pdbx_seq_one_letter_code
_entity_poly.pdbx_strand_id
1 'polypeptide(L)' 'EEVIADISIYPFKDSLKNVIGVVLSIQDVTDIVKLEKRVKDSEQLAMLGELSAGVAHEIRNPLVS' A
#
# COMPACT_ATOMS: atom_id res chain seq x y z
N GLU A 1 3.89 9.11 -17.96
CA GLU A 1 3.81 8.79 -16.52
C GLU A 1 3.11 7.45 -16.35
N GLU A 2 3.47 6.69 -15.32
CA GLU A 2 2.79 5.43 -14.97
C GLU A 2 1.47 5.77 -14.25
N VAL A 3 0.37 5.21 -14.74
CA VAL A 3 -0.99 5.35 -14.19
C VAL A 3 -1.42 4.01 -13.64
N ILE A 4 -1.91 4.01 -12.41
CA ILE A 4 -2.46 2.84 -11.73
C ILE A 4 -3.97 3.05 -11.64
N ALA A 5 -4.72 2.14 -12.26
CA ALA A 5 -6.17 2.17 -12.22
C ALA A 5 -6.71 0.96 -11.46
N ASP A 6 -7.64 1.21 -10.56
CA ASP A 6 -8.53 0.18 -10.04
C ASP A 6 -9.67 -0.02 -11.04
N ILE A 7 -9.88 -1.28 -11.45
CA ILE A 7 -10.87 -1.64 -12.47
C ILE A 7 -11.78 -2.72 -11.90
N SER A 8 -13.05 -2.37 -11.76
CA SER A 8 -14.08 -3.29 -11.29
C SER A 8 -15.17 -3.47 -12.35
N ILE A 9 -15.56 -4.72 -12.59
CA ILE A 9 -16.51 -5.11 -13.64
C ILE A 9 -17.69 -5.83 -13.00
N TYR A 10 -18.90 -5.33 -13.24
CA TYR A 10 -20.13 -5.89 -12.67
C TYR A 10 -21.13 -6.23 -13.78
N PRO A 11 -21.76 -7.43 -13.74
CA PRO A 11 -22.81 -7.76 -14.70
C PRO A 11 -24.06 -6.91 -14.42
N PHE A 12 -24.57 -6.22 -15.43
CA PHE A 12 -25.85 -5.53 -15.37
C PHE A 12 -26.96 -6.49 -15.77
N LYS A 13 -27.87 -6.76 -14.82
CA LYS A 13 -28.92 -7.75 -14.98
C LYS A 13 -30.30 -7.09 -15.00
N ASP A 14 -31.18 -7.63 -15.81
CA ASP A 14 -32.60 -7.28 -15.77
C ASP A 14 -33.30 -7.90 -14.53
N SER A 15 -34.60 -7.65 -14.39
CA SER A 15 -35.43 -8.23 -13.31
C SER A 15 -35.52 -9.77 -13.35
N LEU A 16 -35.23 -10.38 -14.50
CA LEU A 16 -35.24 -11.83 -14.71
C LEU A 16 -33.85 -12.46 -14.54
N LYS A 17 -32.86 -11.67 -14.08
CA LYS A 17 -31.45 -12.04 -13.89
C LYS A 17 -30.69 -12.35 -15.19
N ASN A 18 -31.23 -12.00 -16.35
CA ASN A 18 -30.48 -12.09 -17.60
C ASN A 18 -29.42 -10.99 -17.62
N VAL A 19 -28.20 -11.33 -18.04
CA VAL A 19 -27.15 -10.32 -18.24
C VAL A 19 -27.49 -9.54 -19.49
N ILE A 20 -27.86 -8.28 -19.31
CA ILE A 20 -28.21 -7.34 -20.39
C ILE A 20 -27.10 -6.32 -20.64
N GLY A 21 -26.04 -6.33 -19.83
CA GLY A 21 -24.88 -5.47 -20.02
C GLY A 21 -23.83 -5.66 -18.94
N VAL A 22 -22.89 -4.73 -18.91
CA VAL A 22 -21.79 -4.69 -17.95
C VAL A 22 -21.59 -3.25 -17.49
N VAL A 23 -21.40 -3.06 -16.20
CA VAL A 23 -20.94 -1.80 -15.61
C VAL A 23 -19.44 -1.93 -15.38
N LEU A 24 -18.67 -1.03 -15.98
CA LEU A 24 -17.25 -0.84 -15.66
C LEU A 24 -17.10 0.36 -14.73
N SER A 25 -16.41 0.14 -13.61
CA SER A 25 -15.86 1.20 -12.78
C SER A 25 -14.36 1.26 -13.02
N ILE A 26 -13.86 2.43 -13.38
CA ILE A 26 -12.43 2.69 -13.58
C ILE A 26 -12.10 3.89 -12.70
N GLN A 27 -11.21 3.67 -11.75
CA GLN A 27 -10.74 4.72 -10.85
C GLN A 27 -9.24 4.85 -10.96
N ASP A 28 -8.75 6.06 -11.26
CA ASP A 28 -7.34 6.36 -11.13
C ASP A 28 -6.99 6.42 -9.63
N VAL A 29 -6.12 5.50 -9.20
CA VAL A 29 -5.66 5.36 -7.81
C VAL A 29 -4.16 5.64 -7.69
N THR A 30 -3.56 6.23 -8.73
CA THR A 30 -2.12 6.45 -8.83
C THR A 30 -1.56 7.19 -7.61
N ASP A 31 -2.20 8.29 -7.21
CA ASP A 31 -1.72 9.11 -6.10
C ASP A 31 -1.85 8.41 -4.76
N ILE A 32 -2.93 7.65 -4.57
CA ILE A 32 -3.17 6.86 -3.35
C ILE A 32 -2.07 5.81 -3.20
N VAL A 33 -1.82 5.01 -4.24
CA VAL A 33 -0.80 3.96 -4.22
C VAL A 33 0.60 4.54 -4.02
N LYS A 34 0.91 5.70 -4.64
CA LYS A 34 2.19 6.39 -4.44
C LYS A 34 2.35 6.90 -3.00
N LEU A 35 1.29 7.41 -2.39
CA LEU A 35 1.31 7.87 -1.01
C LEU A 35 1.49 6.70 -0.04
N GLU A 36 0.74 5.62 -0.20
CA GLU A 36 0.87 4.40 0.63
C GLU A 36 2.29 3.84 0.58
N LYS A 37 2.90 3.80 -0.61
CA LYS A 37 4.28 3.37 -0.77
C LYS A 37 5.25 4.26 0.01
N ARG A 38 5.11 5.59 -0.08
CA ARG A 38 5.97 6.53 0.65
C ARG A 38 5.83 6.38 2.16
N VAL A 39 4.61 6.19 2.65
CA VAL A 39 4.35 5.97 4.09
C VAL A 39 5.04 4.69 4.54
N LYS A 40 4.84 3.58 3.82
CA LYS A 40 5.47 2.29 4.13
C LYS A 40 7.00 2.37 4.12
N ASP A 41 7.58 3.03 3.13
CA ASP A 41 9.03 3.21 3.03
C ASP A 41 9.55 4.04 4.23
N SER A 42 8.82 5.08 4.64
CA SER A 42 9.15 5.89 5.81
C SER A 42 9.09 5.09 7.12
N GLU A 43 8.08 4.25 7.31
CA GLU A 43 7.96 3.37 8.49
C GLU A 43 9.12 2.38 8.56
N GLN A 44 9.51 1.78 7.43
CA GLN A 44 10.65 0.88 7.35
C GLN A 44 11.96 1.56 7.72
N LEU A 45 12.18 2.78 7.24
CA LEU A 45 13.36 3.58 7.58
C LEU A 45 13.40 3.95 9.07
N ALA A 46 12.25 4.31 9.65
CA ALA A 46 12.16 4.63 11.08
C ALA A 46 12.51 3.41 11.94
N MET A 47 11.93 2.24 11.65
CA MET A 47 12.25 0.99 12.33
C MET A 47 13.74 0.65 12.22
N LEU A 48 14.32 0.79 11.03
CA LEU A 48 15.75 0.54 10.82
C LEU A 48 16.61 1.49 11.67
N GLY A 49 16.21 2.77 11.79
CA GLY A 49 16.86 3.75 12.65
C GLY A 49 16.84 3.35 14.12
N GLU A 50 15.69 2.93 14.65
CA GLU A 50 15.55 2.46 16.02
C GLU A 50 16.42 1.22 16.29
N LEU A 51 16.35 0.21 15.41
CA LEU A 51 17.16 -1.00 15.53
C LEU A 51 18.66 -0.67 15.47
N SER A 52 19.08 0.21 14.57
CA SER A 52 20.48 0.63 14.44
C SER A 52 20.95 1.38 15.69
N ALA A 53 20.10 2.22 16.28
CA ALA A 53 20.41 2.91 17.52
C ALA A 53 20.53 1.95 18.70
N GLY A 54 19.65 0.95 18.81
CA GLY A 54 19.73 -0.13 19.80
C GLY A 54 21.02 -0.94 19.66
N VAL A 55 21.33 -1.40 18.45
CA VAL A 55 22.59 -2.12 18.15
C VAL A 55 23.81 -1.25 18.44
N ALA A 56 23.79 0.03 18.06
CA ALA A 56 24.89 0.95 18.35
C ALA A 56 25.07 1.17 19.87
N HIS A 57 23.98 1.20 20.62
CA HIS A 57 24.01 1.30 22.07
C HIS A 57 24.64 0.05 22.71
N GLU A 58 24.28 -1.15 22.24
CA GLU A 58 24.84 -2.42 22.69
C GLU A 58 26.32 -2.59 22.32
N ILE A 59 26.72 -2.18 21.11
CA ILE A 59 28.12 -2.19 20.68
C ILE A 59 28.97 -1.24 21.53
N ARG A 60 28.43 -0.08 21.89
CA ARG A 60 29.16 0.96 22.63
C ARG A 60 29.26 0.65 24.13
N ASN A 61 28.30 -0.08 24.71
CA ASN A 61 28.28 -0.44 26.13
C ASN A 61 28.26 -1.97 26.35
N PRO A 62 29.34 -2.70 26.03
CA PRO A 62 29.40 -4.14 26.22
C PRO A 62 29.48 -4.60 27.71
N LEU A 63 29.32 -3.69 28.68
CA LEU A 63 29.60 -3.93 30.11
C LEU A 63 28.48 -3.51 31.08
N VAL A 64 27.25 -3.29 30.61
CA VAL A 64 26.11 -3.00 31.50
C VAL A 64 24.97 -4.01 31.27
N SER A 65 25.14 -5.21 31.80
CA SER A 65 24.06 -6.08 32.30
C SER A 65 24.58 -6.95 33.43
#